data_AF-F9YVH6-F1
#
_entry.id   AF-F9YVH6-F1
#
_cell.length_a   1.000
_cell.length_b   1.000
_cell.length_c   1.000
_cell.angle_alpha   90.00
_cell.angle_beta   90.00
_cell.angle_gamma   90.00
#
_symmetry.space_group_name_H-M   'P 1'
#
loop_
_entity.id
_entity.type
_entity.pdbx_description
1 polymer ?
#
loop_
_entity_poly.entity_id
_entity_poly.type
_entity_poly.pdbx_seq_one_letter_code
_entity_poly.pdbx_strand_id
1 'polypeptide(L)' 'MKKVIFFLFFTLGLSSIYAQIQRVEPPFWWTDMRHSQLQIMLYGKEIAQFSVVSELPIAH' A
#
# COMPACT_ATOMS: atom_id res chain seq x y z
N MET A 1 13.70 15.04 -33.21
CA MET A 1 13.54 15.54 -31.82
C MET A 1 12.20 15.14 -31.19
N LYS A 2 11.06 15.40 -31.85
CA LYS A 2 9.71 15.08 -31.32
C LYS A 2 9.49 13.60 -30.95
N LYS A 3 10.05 12.65 -31.73
CA LYS A 3 9.98 11.20 -31.46
C LYS A 3 10.78 10.76 -30.20
N VAL A 4 11.90 11.43 -29.93
CA VAL A 4 12.74 11.14 -28.74
C VAL A 4 12.06 11.62 -27.47
N ILE A 5 11.43 12.80 -27.54
CA ILE A 5 10.61 13.34 -26.44
C ILE A 5 9.43 12.42 -26.12
N PHE A 6 8.74 11.91 -27.14
CA PHE A 6 7.65 10.94 -26.93
C PHE A 6 8.13 9.65 -26.27
N PHE A 7 9.29 9.14 -26.70
CA PHE A 7 9.89 7.93 -26.12
C PHE A 7 10.31 8.13 -24.64
N LEU A 8 10.84 9.31 -24.30
CA LEU A 8 11.21 9.67 -22.92
C LEU A 8 9.99 9.76 -21.99
N PHE A 9 8.88 10.31 -22.48
CA PHE A 9 7.63 10.34 -21.72
C PHE A 9 7.04 8.94 -21.50
N PHE A 10 7.20 8.03 -22.46
CA PHE A 10 6.70 6.66 -22.34
C PHE A 10 7.44 5.85 -21.28
N THR A 11 8.76 6.01 -21.14
CA THR A 11 9.56 5.26 -20.16
C THR A 11 9.34 5.74 -18.71
N LEU A 12 9.08 7.04 -18.51
CA LEU A 12 8.76 7.61 -17.19
C LEU A 12 7.39 7.17 -16.65
N GLY A 13 6.44 6.82 -17.52
CA GLY A 13 5.11 6.36 -17.12
C GLY A 13 5.07 4.93 -16.55
N LEU A 14 6.09 4.10 -16.84
CA LEU A 14 6.10 2.69 -16.43
C LEU A 14 6.57 2.46 -14.98
N SER A 15 7.25 3.44 -14.36
CA SER A 15 7.79 3.30 -13.00
C SER A 15 6.76 3.32 -11.88
N SER A 16 5.51 3.72 -12.15
CA SER A 16 4.47 3.90 -11.13
C SER A 16 3.56 2.68 -10.92
N ILE A 17 3.80 1.56 -11.59
CA ILE A 17 2.85 0.43 -11.62
C ILE A 17 2.94 -0.46 -10.35
N TYR A 18 3.98 -0.30 -9.51
CA TYR A 18 4.23 -1.20 -8.36
C TYR A 18 3.83 -0.65 -6.99
N ALA A 19 2.87 0.27 -6.89
CA ALA A 19 2.38 0.81 -5.61
C ALA A 19 1.46 -0.16 -4.84
N GLN A 20 1.81 -1.45 -4.79
CA GLN A 20 1.04 -2.47 -4.08
C GLN A 20 1.68 -2.75 -2.71
N ILE A 21 0.84 -2.91 -1.69
CA ILE A 21 1.26 -3.47 -0.40
C ILE A 21 1.84 -4.86 -0.67
N GLN A 22 3.10 -5.08 -0.29
CA GLN A 22 3.82 -6.32 -0.59
C GLN A 22 3.40 -7.46 0.34
N ARG A 23 3.11 -7.15 1.61
CA ARG A 23 2.64 -8.12 2.61
C ARG A 23 1.79 -7.43 3.66
N VAL A 24 0.80 -8.16 4.16
CA VAL A 24 -0.05 -7.78 5.29
C VAL A 24 -0.01 -8.90 6.30
N GLU A 25 0.22 -8.58 7.57
CA GLU A 25 0.18 -9.55 8.66
C GLU A 25 -0.68 -9.04 9.84
N PRO A 26 -1.65 -9.86 10.33
CA PRO A 26 -2.14 -11.08 9.68
C PRO A 26 -2.91 -10.76 8.39
N PRO A 27 -2.96 -11.67 7.40
CA PRO A 27 -3.63 -11.41 6.12
C PRO A 27 -5.15 -11.27 6.23
N PHE A 28 -5.74 -11.82 7.30
CA PHE A 28 -7.15 -11.69 7.66
C PHE A 28 -7.32 -11.95 9.16
N TRP A 29 -8.51 -11.69 9.68
CA TRP A 29 -8.88 -11.98 11.06
C TRP A 29 -10.33 -12.46 11.13
N TRP A 30 -10.76 -12.89 12.32
CA TRP A 30 -12.12 -13.38 12.55
C TRP A 30 -12.90 -12.43 13.45
N THR A 31 -14.21 -12.41 13.25
CA THR A 31 -15.14 -11.82 14.23
C THR A 31 -15.16 -12.66 15.51
N ASP A 32 -15.62 -12.06 16.60
CA ASP A 32 -15.85 -12.75 17.89
C ASP A 32 -14.60 -13.38 18.54
N MET A 33 -13.41 -12.96 18.12
CA MET A 33 -12.16 -13.33 18.78
C MET A 33 -12.12 -12.75 20.20
N ARG A 34 -11.61 -13.55 21.16
CA ARG A 34 -11.48 -13.15 22.57
C ARG A 34 -10.73 -11.82 22.75
N HIS A 35 -9.74 -11.56 21.90
CA HIS A 35 -9.03 -10.29 21.84
C HIS A 35 -9.57 -9.49 20.66
N SER A 36 -10.27 -8.39 20.96
CA SER A 36 -10.88 -7.51 19.96
C SER A 36 -9.89 -6.51 19.36
N GLN A 37 -8.77 -6.24 20.04
CA GLN A 37 -7.72 -5.39 19.52
C GLN A 37 -6.77 -6.20 18.63
N LEU A 38 -6.62 -5.75 17.39
CA LEU A 38 -5.74 -6.35 16.40
C LEU A 38 -4.70 -5.32 15.95
N GLN A 39 -3.43 -5.72 15.96
CA GLN A 39 -2.36 -4.97 15.33
C GLN A 39 -2.07 -5.55 13.95
N ILE A 40 -1.99 -4.68 12.94
CA ILE A 40 -1.68 -5.05 11.55
C ILE A 40 -0.31 -4.50 11.18
N MET A 41 0.52 -5.34 10.58
CA MET A 41 1.83 -4.97 10.05
C MET A 41 1.79 -4.98 8.52
N LEU A 42 2.09 -3.82 7.93
CA LEU A 42 2.10 -3.60 6.49
C LEU A 42 3.54 -3.51 5.99
N TYR A 43 3.82 -4.18 4.88
CA TYR A 43 5.12 -4.17 4.22
C TYR A 43 5.00 -3.62 2.82
N GLY A 44 5.93 -2.74 2.46
CA GLY A 44 6.02 -2.17 1.12
C GLY A 44 7.11 -1.13 1.07
N LYS A 45 7.65 -0.87 -0.12
CA LYS A 45 8.62 0.21 -0.31
C LYS A 45 7.97 1.54 0.08
N GLU A 46 8.62 2.26 1.00
CA GLU A 46 8.17 3.57 1.50
C GLU A 46 6.76 3.58 2.12
N ILE A 47 6.22 2.42 2.54
CA ILE A 47 4.84 2.31 3.04
C ILE A 47 4.56 3.16 4.28
N ALA A 48 5.60 3.48 5.05
CA ALA A 48 5.49 4.29 6.27
C ALA A 48 5.20 5.78 6.01
N GLN A 49 5.31 6.27 4.76
CA GLN A 49 5.01 7.66 4.42
C GLN A 49 3.50 7.95 4.29
N PHE A 50 2.67 6.91 4.29
CA PHE A 50 1.23 7.02 4.09
C PHE A 50 0.48 7.01 5.43
N SER A 51 -0.68 7.68 5.47
CA SER A 51 -1.61 7.61 6.59
C SER A 51 -2.62 6.48 6.37
N VAL A 52 -2.92 5.73 7.43
CA VAL A 52 -3.89 4.65 7.40
C VAL A 52 -5.30 5.23 7.60
N VAL A 53 -6.25 4.80 6.77
CA VAL A 53 -7.67 5.14 6.88
C VAL A 53 -8.50 3.87 6.85
N SER A 54 -9.60 3.84 7.61
CA SER A 54 -10.55 2.74 7.65
C SER A 54 -11.93 3.27 8.01
N GLU A 55 -12.98 2.59 7.53
CA GLU A 55 -14.35 2.83 7.99
C GLU A 55 -14.57 2.35 9.44
N LEU A 56 -13.70 1.45 9.92
CA LEU A 56 -13.70 0.94 11.29
C LEU A 56 -12.69 1.73 12.16
N PRO A 57 -12.91 1.80 13.48
CA PRO A 57 -12.01 2.52 14.39
C PRO A 57 -10.57 1.98 14.36
N ILE A 58 -9.61 2.90 14.30
CA ILE A 58 -8.18 2.63 14.45
C ILE A 58 -7.77 3.07 15.86
N ALA A 59 -7.18 2.16 16.64
CA ALA A 59 -6.59 2.51 17.93
C ALA A 59 -5.24 3.22 17.69
N HIS A 60 -5.00 4.33 18.39
CA HIS A 60 -3.75 5.11 18.33
C HIS A 60 -2.85 4.82 19.54
#